data_AF-A0A7K5UJP1-F1
#
_entry.id   AF-A0A7K5UJP1-F1
#
_cell.length_a   1.000
_cell.length_b   1.000
_cell.length_c   1.000
_cell.angle_alpha   90.00
_cell.angle_beta   90.00
_cell.angle_gamma   90.00
#
_symmetry.space_group_name_H-M   'P 1'
#
loop_
_entity.id
_entity.type
_entity.pdbx_description
1 polymer ?
#
loop_
_entity_poly.entity_id
_entity_poly.type
_entity_poly.pdbx_seq_one_letter_code
_entity_poly.pdbx_strand_id
1 'polypeptide(L)'
;HPRYRTTNQTYGGRAPTVHELPTCFHVVSHKFSDHLGRAGMYRNNSLNTSLEKSYCTGPDTFITAYEHMDFHPSYNPSGPSHCRNLS
;
A
#
# COMPACT_ATOMS: atom_id res chain seq x y z
N HIS A 1 -45.41 14.18 38.15
CA HIS A 1 -45.13 14.54 39.56
C HIS A 1 -43.82 15.32 39.61
N PRO A 2 -43.83 16.64 39.87
CA PRO A 2 -42.61 17.46 39.86
C PRO A 2 -41.60 17.08 40.97
N ARG A 3 -42.03 16.29 41.95
CA ARG A 3 -41.26 15.89 43.14
C ARG A 3 -40.24 14.75 42.89
N TYR A 4 -40.28 14.06 41.73
CA TYR A 4 -39.32 13.01 41.36
C TYR A 4 -38.64 13.35 40.03
N ARG A 5 -37.65 14.25 40.07
CA ARG A 5 -36.80 14.56 38.92
C ARG A 5 -35.35 14.22 39.24
N THR A 6 -34.68 13.53 38.33
CA THR A 6 -33.23 13.30 38.39
C THR A 6 -32.51 14.25 37.43
N THR A 7 -31.23 14.50 37.68
CA THR A 7 -30.40 15.39 36.84
C THR A 7 -30.33 14.92 35.37
N ASN A 8 -30.34 13.60 35.14
CA ASN A 8 -30.35 13.01 33.80
C ASN A 8 -31.62 13.33 33.00
N GLN A 9 -32.75 13.62 33.66
CA GLN A 9 -33.99 14.02 32.97
C GLN A 9 -33.89 15.41 32.31
N THR A 10 -32.79 16.15 32.54
CA THR A 10 -32.52 17.44 31.90
C THR A 10 -31.99 17.25 30.48
N TYR A 11 -31.26 16.16 30.20
CA TYR A 11 -30.73 15.85 28.88
C TYR A 11 -31.88 15.47 27.93
N GLY A 12 -31.94 16.11 26.75
CA GLY A 12 -33.03 15.92 25.78
C GLY A 12 -34.38 16.52 26.20
N GLY A 13 -34.49 17.14 27.38
CA GLY A 13 -35.73 17.73 27.89
C GLY A 13 -36.03 19.15 27.39
N ARG A 14 -35.12 19.75 26.60
CA ARG A 14 -35.26 21.08 25.99
C ARG A 14 -35.32 20.93 24.48
N ALA A 15 -36.22 21.69 23.84
CA ALA A 15 -36.28 21.76 22.39
C ALA A 15 -35.15 22.65 21.84
N PRO A 16 -34.53 22.29 20.70
CA PRO A 16 -33.52 23.12 20.05
C PRO A 16 -34.12 24.42 19.50
N THR A 17 -33.31 25.46 19.46
CA THR A 17 -33.64 26.81 18.99
C THR A 17 -32.67 27.28 17.91
N VAL A 18 -33.06 28.29 17.13
CA VAL A 18 -32.25 28.84 16.02
C VAL A 18 -30.89 29.40 16.47
N HIS A 19 -30.78 29.83 17.73
CA HIS A 19 -29.54 30.38 18.29
C HIS A 19 -28.55 29.29 18.73
N GLU A 20 -28.99 28.03 18.82
CA GLU A 20 -28.16 26.88 19.18
C GLU A 20 -27.63 26.15 17.93
N LEU A 21 -28.18 26.45 16.75
CA LEU A 21 -27.77 25.86 15.49
C LEU A 21 -26.58 26.62 14.88
N PRO A 22 -25.62 25.94 14.25
CA PRO A 22 -24.58 26.60 13.49
C PRO A 22 -25.20 27.27 12.25
N THR A 23 -24.67 28.43 11.87
CA THR A 23 -25.09 29.16 10.66
C THR A 23 -24.76 28.40 9.38
N CYS A 24 -23.69 27.61 9.40
CA CYS A 24 -23.24 26.78 8.29
C CYS A 24 -22.79 25.40 8.80
N PHE A 25 -23.09 24.34 8.05
CA PHE A 25 -22.60 22.99 8.35
C PHE A 25 -21.87 22.43 7.14
N HIS A 26 -20.54 22.26 7.26
CA HIS A 26 -19.68 21.77 6.19
C HIS A 26 -19.40 20.28 6.39
N VAL A 27 -20.22 19.43 5.77
CA VAL A 27 -20.04 17.98 5.81
C VAL A 27 -18.95 17.56 4.84
N VAL A 28 -18.06 16.68 5.31
CA VAL A 28 -17.15 15.95 4.42
C VAL A 28 -17.87 14.73 3.89
N SER A 29 -18.04 14.66 2.56
CA SER A 29 -18.64 13.50 1.91
C SER A 29 -17.65 12.33 1.87
N HIS A 30 -18.08 11.17 2.36
CA HIS A 30 -17.33 9.91 2.25
C HIS A 30 -17.74 9.05 1.07
N LYS A 31 -18.62 9.54 0.18
CA LYS A 31 -19.20 8.77 -0.93
C LYS A 31 -18.17 8.11 -1.86
N PHE A 32 -17.02 8.75 -2.06
CA PHE A 32 -15.92 8.20 -2.85
C PHE A 32 -15.28 6.98 -2.15
N SER A 33 -15.05 7.06 -0.84
CA SER A 33 -14.34 6.04 -0.06
C SER A 33 -15.25 4.94 0.49
N ASP A 34 -16.57 5.14 0.53
CA ASP A 34 -17.55 4.16 1.05
C ASP A 34 -17.40 2.79 0.39
N HIS A 35 -17.17 2.75 -0.92
CA HIS A 35 -16.96 1.49 -1.65
C HIS A 35 -15.65 0.80 -1.26
N LEU A 36 -14.59 1.57 -0.99
CA LEU A 36 -13.28 1.05 -0.61
C LEU A 36 -13.31 0.43 0.80
N GLY A 37 -14.08 0.99 1.73
CA GLY A 37 -14.26 0.42 3.07
C GLY A 37 -14.87 -0.97 3.06
N ARG A 38 -15.72 -1.29 2.07
CA ARG A 38 -16.32 -2.62 1.89
C ARG A 38 -15.34 -3.66 1.37
N ALA A 39 -14.33 -3.24 0.60
CA ALA A 39 -13.33 -4.13 0.02
C ALA A 39 -12.27 -4.59 1.05
N GLY A 40 -12.16 -3.90 2.19
CA GLY A 40 -11.20 -4.21 3.24
C GLY A 40 -9.78 -3.78 2.90
N MET A 41 -8.81 -4.31 3.65
CA MET A 41 -7.40 -3.96 3.46
C MET A 41 -6.85 -4.57 2.17
N TYR A 42 -6.19 -3.74 1.35
CA TYR A 42 -5.50 -4.19 0.15
C TYR A 42 -4.46 -5.28 0.47
N ARG A 43 -4.40 -6.30 -0.38
CA ARG A 43 -3.39 -7.37 -0.34
C ARG A 43 -2.78 -7.53 -1.73
N ASN A 44 -1.46 -7.56 -1.78
CA ASN A 44 -0.73 -7.90 -2.99
C ASN A 44 -0.58 -9.43 -3.07
N ASN A 45 -1.26 -10.04 -4.04
CA ASN A 45 -1.19 -11.48 -4.32
C ASN A 45 -0.42 -11.77 -5.64
N SER A 46 0.34 -10.81 -6.15
CA SER A 46 1.12 -10.97 -7.38
C SER A 46 2.42 -11.72 -7.13
N LEU A 47 2.93 -12.41 -8.16
CA LEU A 47 4.25 -13.04 -8.13
C LEU A 47 5.30 -11.98 -8.47
N ASN A 48 6.44 -12.03 -7.77
CA ASN A 48 7.60 -11.26 -8.19
C ASN A 48 8.22 -11.91 -9.44
N THR A 49 8.06 -11.27 -10.60
CA THR A 49 8.65 -11.68 -11.89
C THR A 49 9.83 -10.82 -12.30
N SER A 50 10.33 -9.94 -11.42
CA SER A 50 11.52 -9.16 -11.75
C SER A 50 12.73 -10.10 -11.82
N LEU A 51 13.40 -10.15 -12.96
CA LEU A 51 14.72 -10.76 -13.03
C LEU A 51 15.71 -9.92 -12.25
N GLU A 52 16.62 -10.59 -11.54
CA GLU A 52 17.75 -9.94 -10.90
C GLU A 52 18.57 -9.21 -11.97
N LYS A 53 18.73 -7.90 -11.81
CA LYS A 53 19.59 -7.09 -12.67
C LYS A 53 21.03 -7.19 -12.19
N SER A 54 21.59 -8.40 -12.20
CA SER A 54 23.02 -8.59 -11.99
C SER A 54 23.72 -8.88 -13.29
N TYR A 55 25.02 -8.64 -13.28
CA TYR A 55 25.88 -8.93 -14.41
C TYR A 55 25.81 -10.40 -14.86
N CYS A 56 25.49 -11.33 -13.95
CA CYS A 56 25.37 -12.76 -14.24
C CYS A 56 23.95 -13.27 -14.52
N THR A 57 22.93 -12.45 -14.27
CA THR A 57 21.50 -12.84 -14.45
C THR A 57 20.79 -11.98 -15.50
N GLY A 58 21.53 -11.11 -16.21
CA GLY A 58 21.02 -10.28 -17.31
C GLY A 58 20.64 -11.07 -18.58
N PRO A 59 19.96 -10.43 -19.55
CA PRO A 59 19.61 -11.07 -20.81
C PRO A 59 20.81 -11.44 -21.69
N ASP A 60 21.99 -10.86 -21.42
CA ASP A 60 23.22 -11.16 -22.15
C ASP A 60 23.99 -12.37 -21.57
N THR A 61 23.36 -13.12 -20.64
CA THR A 61 24.01 -14.23 -19.91
C THR A 61 23.56 -15.62 -20.36
N PHE A 62 22.64 -15.70 -21.33
CA PHE A 62 22.19 -16.97 -21.89
C PHE A 62 23.28 -17.57 -22.78
N ILE A 63 23.99 -18.58 -22.26
CA ILE A 63 24.86 -19.42 -23.08
C ILE A 63 23.95 -20.22 -24.02
N THR A 64 23.93 -19.84 -25.29
CA THR A 64 23.19 -20.59 -26.31
C THR A 64 23.96 -21.87 -26.65
N ALA A 65 23.26 -22.96 -27.01
CA ALA A 65 23.92 -24.23 -27.34
C ALA A 65 24.87 -24.13 -28.56
N TYR A 66 24.79 -23.04 -29.33
CA TYR A 66 25.67 -22.73 -30.46
C TYR A 66 26.97 -22.01 -30.05
N GLU A 67 26.99 -21.37 -28.88
CA GLU A 67 28.10 -20.55 -28.37
C GLU A 67 28.80 -21.27 -27.20
N HIS A 68 29.05 -22.57 -27.37
CA HIS A 68 29.61 -23.45 -26.33
C HIS A 68 31.01 -23.03 -25.83
N MET A 69 31.70 -22.13 -26.56
CA MET A 69 33.03 -21.63 -26.19
C MET A 69 33.03 -20.17 -25.72
N ASP A 70 31.86 -19.52 -25.68
CA ASP A 70 31.73 -18.15 -25.22
C ASP A 70 31.46 -18.15 -23.71
N PHE A 71 32.55 -18.02 -22.96
CA PHE A 71 32.46 -17.93 -21.51
C PHE A 71 31.71 -16.65 -21.12
N HIS A 72 30.86 -16.78 -20.10
CA HIS A 72 30.17 -15.65 -19.52
C HIS A 72 31.17 -14.54 -19.16
N PRO A 73 30.92 -13.25 -19.47
CA PRO A 73 31.88 -12.16 -19.24
C PRO A 73 32.40 -12.00 -17.79
N SER A 74 31.75 -12.62 -16.80
CA SER A 74 32.23 -12.69 -15.41
C SER A 74 33.28 -13.79 -15.14
N TYR A 75 33.54 -14.67 -16.11
CA TYR A 75 34.44 -15.80 -15.98
C TYR A 75 35.91 -15.34 -15.95
N ASN A 76 36.63 -15.74 -14.91
CA ASN A 76 38.06 -15.49 -14.76
C ASN A 76 38.82 -16.83 -14.76
N PRO A 77 39.61 -17.16 -15.80
CA PRO A 77 40.37 -18.41 -15.83
C PRO A 77 41.56 -18.43 -14.88
N SER A 78 41.97 -17.27 -14.36
CA SER A 78 43.19 -17.09 -13.56
C SER A 78 42.92 -16.88 -12.06
N GLY A 79 41.67 -17.00 -11.61
CA GLY A 79 41.29 -16.74 -10.23
C GLY A 79 39.77 -16.79 -10.01
N PRO A 80 39.27 -16.36 -8.85
CA PRO A 80 37.84 -16.37 -8.58
C PRO A 80 37.09 -15.45 -9.56
N SER A 81 35.98 -15.96 -10.10
CA SER A 81 35.02 -15.17 -10.86
C SER A 81 34.21 -14.29 -9.90
N HIS A 82 34.17 -12.98 -10.14
CA HIS A 82 33.44 -12.02 -9.31
C HIS A 82 32.35 -11.33 -10.12
N CYS A 83 31.10 -11.42 -9.66
CA CYS A 83 30.00 -10.64 -10.21
C CYS A 83 30.16 -9.19 -9.72
N ARG A 84 30.37 -8.23 -10.64
CA ARG A 84 30.39 -6.81 -10.27
C ARG A 84 28.97 -6.39 -9.89
N ASN A 85 28.81 -5.83 -8.68
CA ASN A 85 27.55 -5.20 -8.28
C ASN A 85 27.35 -3.91 -9.10
N LEU A 86 26.22 -3.79 -9.80
CA LEU A 86 25.77 -2.52 -10.34
C LEU A 86 25.19 -1.70 -9.18
N SER A 87 25.80 -0.55 -8.88
CA SER A 87 25.25 0.44 -7.93
C SER A 87 24.07 1.19 -8.52
#